data_AF-D8R7Z6-F1
#
_entry.id   AF-D8R7Z6-F1
#
_cell.length_a   1.000
_cell.length_b   1.000
_cell.length_c   1.000
_cell.angle_alpha   90.00
_cell.angle_beta   90.00
_cell.angle_gamma   90.00
#
_symmetry.space_group_name_H-M   'P 1'
#
loop_
_entity.id
_entity.type
_entity.pdbx_description
1 polymer ?
#
loop_
_entity_poly.entity_id
_entity_poly.type
_entity_poly.pdbx_seq_one_letter_code
_entity_poly.pdbx_strand_id
1 'polypeptide(L)'
;MEDSRPVEVATPASSDSTGALLQNLEISGQEKQQQQPDEAEAKNRRSKNKSKKKKKNFVLEPSFPWKVATVKNRGRCAVATRAIKAGEVVVAEQAIAFVPRGQYRKAICHVCGVNVAENGPKFECSACNYTIFCEECYKPPQGSHENYCAVYREIASIARDENCDADLLRLVFNLALKKAGTAQARSSLLQLELLIETLPFQNSKDETCTVDGVIHSCFKDALGLETHRSKAPSSWLEAVRNGCTRLHKIACVGNGGKPAPVSCSIEELEMLATLINTNSHGMGAQNLQNTHVALGLFPYVSILNHSCRPNCCFASEGSVMYVRAVQDIPKGAELCLSYINLYESRRVRKTLLVATKHFDCTCDRCVEPLNTSIDRFLEGCVCHVRGCGGVFLRTAALHEDQASSTTWECDLCSRILDPESMRFKDPPWEVIAKAEERLVAAVRIYSERRFKEARKLLESYLSEFTGKLHPLHVFLFDALTPLMNCCRAMGDAEEGLRVCRLILQCMEKVLPGPSLELANFYFCLGEMYLEKAQASSPVIAKRSNKQASYLKFNHFKMQRASFGLIGGKLPEVQDFKLRADMLRIRSMQVENIVGGKALVFECQLSFEIACTAF
;
A
#
# COMPACT_ATOMS: atom_id res chain seq x y z
N MET A 1 6.02 -26.16 58.76
CA MET A 1 4.58 -26.33 59.01
C MET A 1 3.87 -25.68 57.83
N GLU A 2 3.19 -26.32 56.90
CA GLU A 2 2.93 -27.69 56.42
C GLU A 2 2.57 -27.44 54.93
N ASP A 3 3.31 -27.99 53.97
CA ASP A 3 2.90 -29.11 53.09
C ASP A 3 1.49 -28.96 52.46
N SER A 4 1.25 -29.14 51.15
CA SER A 4 1.75 -30.23 50.30
C SER A 4 1.53 -29.98 48.79
N ARG A 5 2.31 -30.75 48.03
CA ARG A 5 2.63 -30.80 46.58
C ARG A 5 1.58 -31.49 45.65
N PRO A 6 1.84 -31.58 44.32
CA PRO A 6 0.87 -31.80 43.24
C PRO A 6 0.76 -33.28 42.77
N VAL A 7 -0.13 -33.55 41.82
CA VAL A 7 -0.35 -34.87 41.20
C VAL A 7 0.14 -34.90 39.74
N GLU A 8 1.07 -35.81 39.46
CA GLU A 8 1.47 -36.34 38.15
C GLU A 8 1.10 -37.83 38.06
N VAL A 9 1.42 -38.45 36.90
CA VAL A 9 1.53 -39.92 36.59
C VAL A 9 0.27 -40.49 35.88
N ALA A 10 0.31 -41.22 34.75
CA ALA A 10 1.36 -41.63 33.79
C ALA A 10 0.73 -42.18 32.49
N THR A 11 1.58 -42.35 31.48
CA THR A 11 1.43 -43.20 30.29
C THR A 11 1.38 -44.70 30.62
N PRO A 12 1.04 -45.57 29.65
CA PRO A 12 2.09 -46.46 29.12
C PRO A 12 2.06 -46.66 27.59
N ALA A 13 3.13 -47.30 27.12
CA ALA A 13 3.59 -47.44 25.75
C ALA A 13 3.37 -48.83 25.13
N SER A 14 3.68 -48.90 23.82
CA SER A 14 4.08 -50.09 23.03
C SER A 14 2.95 -51.12 22.73
N SER A 15 2.89 -51.85 21.62
CA SER A 15 3.84 -52.28 20.58
C SER A 15 3.05 -52.96 19.44
N ASP A 16 3.60 -52.98 18.22
CA ASP A 16 3.55 -54.08 17.21
C ASP A 16 2.17 -54.60 16.71
N SER A 17 1.94 -55.09 15.50
CA SER A 17 2.71 -55.35 14.28
C SER A 17 1.70 -55.84 13.22
N THR A 18 2.06 -55.67 11.93
CA THR A 18 1.79 -56.57 10.78
C THR A 18 0.40 -57.18 10.51
N GLY A 19 0.01 -57.16 9.23
CA GLY A 19 -0.66 -58.32 8.62
C GLY A 19 -1.84 -58.00 7.70
N ALA A 20 -1.57 -57.95 6.40
CA ALA A 20 -2.57 -57.99 5.34
C ALA A 20 -3.33 -59.33 5.33
N LEU A 21 -4.59 -59.34 4.90
CA LEU A 21 -5.08 -60.24 3.84
C LEU A 21 -6.54 -59.98 3.44
N LEU A 22 -6.74 -60.24 2.15
CA LEU A 22 -7.92 -60.12 1.28
C LEU A 22 -9.04 -61.10 1.60
N GLN A 23 -10.27 -60.76 1.19
CA GLN A 23 -11.17 -61.56 0.33
C GLN A 23 -12.47 -60.75 0.06
N ASN A 24 -12.82 -60.45 -1.21
CA ASN A 24 -13.76 -61.19 -2.10
C ASN A 24 -15.21 -61.15 -1.55
N LEU A 25 -16.30 -60.79 -2.24
CA LEU A 25 -16.80 -60.88 -3.62
C LEU A 25 -17.85 -59.74 -3.80
N GLU A 26 -18.34 -59.30 -4.96
CA GLU A 26 -19.08 -60.07 -5.98
C GLU A 26 -19.34 -59.20 -7.23
N ILE A 27 -19.47 -59.88 -8.37
CA ILE A 27 -19.54 -59.37 -9.74
C ILE A 27 -20.97 -59.48 -10.26
N SER A 28 -21.44 -58.52 -11.07
CA SER A 28 -22.35 -58.81 -12.18
C SER A 28 -22.14 -57.81 -13.31
N GLY A 29 -21.66 -58.31 -14.46
CA GLY A 29 -21.52 -57.56 -15.70
C GLY A 29 -22.67 -57.82 -16.67
N GLN A 30 -22.73 -57.01 -17.74
CA GLN A 30 -23.32 -57.38 -19.02
C GLN A 30 -22.50 -56.80 -20.17
N GLU A 31 -22.41 -57.57 -21.25
CA GLU A 31 -21.42 -57.55 -22.32
C GLU A 31 -21.83 -56.77 -23.58
N LYS A 32 -20.80 -56.28 -24.29
CA LYS A 32 -20.47 -56.33 -25.75
C LYS A 32 -21.54 -56.05 -26.82
N GLN A 33 -21.14 -55.26 -27.82
CA GLN A 33 -20.84 -55.77 -29.18
C GLN A 33 -20.05 -54.76 -30.05
N GLN A 34 -19.04 -55.30 -30.75
CA GLN A 34 -18.18 -54.68 -31.77
C GLN A 34 -18.82 -54.78 -33.16
N GLN A 35 -18.49 -53.86 -34.07
CA GLN A 35 -18.25 -54.16 -35.49
C GLN A 35 -17.52 -52.99 -36.21
N GLN A 36 -16.43 -53.35 -36.89
CA GLN A 36 -15.76 -52.73 -38.05
C GLN A 36 -15.62 -53.87 -39.10
N PRO A 37 -15.35 -53.68 -40.41
CA PRO A 37 -14.48 -52.64 -41.02
C PRO A 37 -14.91 -52.15 -42.44
N ASP A 38 -14.18 -51.19 -43.02
CA ASP A 38 -13.43 -51.35 -44.29
C ASP A 38 -13.05 -50.01 -44.98
N GLU A 39 -11.82 -49.99 -45.48
CA GLU A 39 -11.11 -48.90 -46.14
C GLU A 39 -11.34 -48.92 -47.66
N ALA A 40 -11.59 -47.76 -48.28
CA ALA A 40 -11.11 -47.45 -49.63
C ALA A 40 -11.26 -45.95 -49.98
N GLU A 41 -10.15 -45.39 -50.47
CA GLU A 41 -10.09 -44.32 -51.49
C GLU A 41 -10.39 -42.85 -51.11
N ALA A 42 -9.35 -42.25 -50.53
CA ALA A 42 -8.54 -41.21 -51.19
C ALA A 42 -9.20 -40.11 -52.06
N LYS A 43 -8.99 -38.88 -51.55
CA LYS A 43 -8.76 -37.58 -52.25
C LYS A 43 -9.95 -36.63 -52.41
N ASN A 44 -9.61 -35.37 -52.11
CA ASN A 44 -10.29 -34.12 -52.42
C ASN A 44 -11.53 -33.75 -51.58
N ARG A 45 -11.28 -32.99 -50.50
CA ARG A 45 -11.37 -31.52 -50.58
C ARG A 45 -10.99 -30.86 -49.26
N ARG A 46 -9.94 -30.03 -49.34
CA ARG A 46 -9.64 -28.96 -48.38
C ARG A 46 -10.89 -28.11 -48.16
N SER A 47 -11.39 -28.01 -46.94
CA SER A 47 -11.60 -26.73 -46.25
C SER A 47 -12.32 -26.92 -44.91
N LYS A 48 -11.88 -26.10 -43.92
CA LYS A 48 -12.56 -25.74 -42.68
C LYS A 48 -12.69 -26.82 -41.60
N ASN A 49 -11.75 -26.80 -40.65
CA ASN A 49 -12.10 -26.74 -39.23
C ASN A 49 -10.96 -26.11 -38.42
N LYS A 50 -11.06 -24.78 -38.20
CA LYS A 50 -10.35 -24.11 -37.12
C LYS A 50 -10.96 -24.59 -35.82
N SER A 51 -10.20 -25.36 -35.04
CA SER A 51 -10.53 -25.69 -33.66
C SER A 51 -10.65 -24.39 -32.86
N LYS A 52 -11.89 -24.04 -32.46
CA LYS A 52 -12.15 -23.03 -31.45
C LYS A 52 -11.50 -23.49 -30.15
N LYS A 53 -10.32 -22.96 -29.82
CA LYS A 53 -9.82 -22.93 -28.42
C LYS A 53 -10.90 -22.23 -27.59
N LYS A 54 -11.67 -23.00 -26.81
CA LYS A 54 -12.57 -22.45 -25.79
C LYS A 54 -11.71 -21.59 -24.86
N LYS A 55 -11.87 -20.26 -24.93
CA LYS A 55 -11.46 -19.37 -23.85
C LYS A 55 -12.16 -19.90 -22.59
N LYS A 56 -11.41 -20.30 -21.58
CA LYS A 56 -11.98 -20.55 -20.25
C LYS A 56 -12.47 -19.19 -19.75
N ASN A 57 -13.77 -18.95 -19.87
CA ASN A 57 -14.41 -17.87 -19.13
C ASN A 57 -14.25 -18.22 -17.65
N PHE A 58 -13.49 -17.40 -16.92
CA PHE A 58 -13.53 -17.42 -15.46
C PHE A 58 -14.89 -16.87 -15.06
N VAL A 59 -15.84 -17.77 -14.84
CA VAL A 59 -17.10 -17.43 -14.17
C VAL A 59 -16.79 -17.47 -12.68
N LEU A 60 -16.71 -16.31 -12.04
CA LEU A 60 -16.58 -16.18 -10.59
C LEU A 60 -17.98 -16.30 -9.97
N GLU A 61 -18.15 -17.22 -9.03
CA GLU A 61 -19.38 -17.35 -8.25
C GLU A 61 -19.59 -16.10 -7.36
N PRO A 62 -20.85 -15.66 -7.12
CA PRO A 62 -21.19 -14.31 -6.65
C PRO A 62 -20.99 -14.07 -5.14
N SER A 63 -20.20 -14.89 -4.46
CA SER A 63 -19.82 -14.66 -3.06
C SER A 63 -18.31 -14.68 -2.96
N PHE A 64 -17.72 -13.55 -2.54
CA PHE A 64 -16.30 -13.45 -2.25
C PHE A 64 -15.80 -14.65 -1.42
N PRO A 65 -14.51 -15.00 -1.51
CA PRO A 65 -13.96 -16.07 -0.68
C PRO A 65 -13.84 -15.68 0.80
N TRP A 66 -14.57 -14.66 1.25
CA TRP A 66 -14.60 -14.14 2.61
C TRP A 66 -16.00 -13.59 2.96
N LYS A 67 -16.24 -13.42 4.25
CA LYS A 67 -17.43 -12.79 4.84
C LYS A 67 -17.01 -11.76 5.87
N VAL A 68 -17.89 -10.82 6.18
CA VAL A 68 -17.67 -9.92 7.33
C VAL A 68 -17.86 -10.68 8.63
N ALA A 69 -16.95 -10.49 9.56
CA ALA A 69 -17.07 -10.89 10.95
C ALA A 69 -16.72 -9.70 11.85
N THR A 70 -17.05 -9.78 13.13
CA THR A 70 -16.63 -8.79 14.13
C THR A 70 -15.67 -9.46 15.10
N VAL A 71 -14.50 -8.85 15.28
CA VAL A 71 -13.47 -9.31 16.21
C VAL A 71 -13.39 -8.33 17.38
N LYS A 72 -13.37 -8.87 18.60
CA LYS A 72 -13.24 -8.07 19.83
C LYS A 72 -12.00 -7.16 19.72
N ASN A 73 -12.17 -5.88 20.03
CA ASN A 73 -11.14 -4.83 19.97
C ASN A 73 -10.58 -4.50 18.57
N ARG A 74 -11.08 -5.12 17.49
CA ARG A 74 -10.66 -4.83 16.10
C ARG A 74 -11.82 -4.43 15.18
N GLY A 75 -13.06 -4.47 15.68
CA GLY A 75 -14.24 -4.10 14.91
C GLY A 75 -14.54 -5.14 13.82
N ARG A 76 -15.05 -4.67 12.69
CA ARG A 76 -15.37 -5.54 11.55
C ARG A 76 -14.10 -5.96 10.82
N CYS A 77 -14.10 -7.16 10.27
CA CYS A 77 -13.01 -7.69 9.47
C CYS A 77 -13.51 -8.65 8.38
N ALA A 78 -12.68 -8.86 7.37
CA ALA A 78 -12.91 -9.87 6.34
C ALA A 78 -12.31 -11.21 6.78
N VAL A 79 -13.12 -12.28 6.81
CA VAL A 79 -12.69 -13.63 7.20
C VAL A 79 -12.95 -14.63 6.08
N ALA A 80 -11.92 -15.41 5.72
CA ALA A 80 -11.98 -16.38 4.64
C ALA A 80 -13.08 -17.44 4.85
N THR A 81 -13.94 -17.65 3.86
CA THR A 81 -15.01 -18.67 3.87
C THR A 81 -14.53 -20.03 3.36
N ARG A 82 -13.42 -20.04 2.63
CA ARG A 82 -12.70 -21.22 2.12
C ARG A 82 -11.19 -20.98 2.17
N ALA A 83 -10.41 -22.00 1.87
CA ALA A 83 -8.99 -21.80 1.59
C ALA A 83 -8.81 -20.96 0.31
N ILE A 84 -7.86 -20.03 0.31
CA ILE A 84 -7.52 -19.12 -0.79
C ILE A 84 -6.05 -19.33 -1.12
N LYS A 85 -5.73 -19.53 -2.40
CA LYS A 85 -4.34 -19.70 -2.87
C LYS A 85 -3.66 -18.37 -3.12
N ALA A 86 -2.34 -18.36 -2.93
CA ALA A 86 -1.50 -17.23 -3.30
C ALA A 86 -1.76 -16.80 -4.77
N GLY A 87 -1.96 -15.50 -4.98
CA GLY A 87 -2.26 -14.87 -6.27
C GLY A 87 -3.75 -14.78 -6.63
N GLU A 88 -4.66 -15.45 -5.91
CA GLU A 88 -6.11 -15.32 -6.12
C GLU A 88 -6.57 -13.89 -5.84
N VAL A 89 -7.47 -13.37 -6.69
CA VAL A 89 -8.22 -12.13 -6.42
C VAL A 89 -9.24 -12.42 -5.34
N VAL A 90 -9.19 -11.68 -4.24
CA VAL A 90 -10.15 -11.80 -3.14
C VAL A 90 -11.22 -10.71 -3.19
N VAL A 91 -10.89 -9.54 -3.77
CA VAL A 91 -11.80 -8.41 -4.02
C VAL A 91 -11.34 -7.69 -5.28
N ALA A 92 -12.27 -7.27 -6.13
CA ALA A 92 -12.05 -6.28 -7.17
C ALA A 92 -13.16 -5.23 -7.06
N GLU A 93 -12.82 -3.95 -6.89
CA GLU A 93 -13.77 -2.90 -6.56
C GLU A 93 -13.48 -1.62 -7.34
N GLN A 94 -14.50 -1.09 -8.00
CA GLN A 94 -14.50 0.23 -8.63
C GLN A 94 -14.65 1.31 -7.55
N ALA A 95 -13.79 2.33 -7.60
CA ALA A 95 -13.88 3.46 -6.67
C ALA A 95 -15.25 4.14 -6.75
N ILE A 96 -15.88 4.42 -5.61
CA ILE A 96 -17.11 5.25 -5.56
C ILE A 96 -16.77 6.65 -6.10
N ALA A 97 -15.67 7.19 -5.59
CA ALA A 97 -15.08 8.45 -5.98
C ALA A 97 -13.56 8.33 -5.85
N PHE A 98 -12.84 9.02 -6.72
CA PHE A 98 -11.39 9.16 -6.63
C PHE A 98 -10.97 10.54 -7.13
N VAL A 99 -9.73 10.92 -6.81
CA VAL A 99 -9.09 12.16 -7.24
C VAL A 99 -7.63 11.89 -7.59
N PRO A 100 -7.12 12.37 -8.73
CA PRO A 100 -5.67 12.43 -8.95
C PRO A 100 -4.99 13.31 -7.91
N ARG A 101 -3.84 12.89 -7.39
CA ARG A 101 -3.06 13.74 -6.49
C ARG A 101 -2.54 14.96 -7.25
N GLY A 102 -2.42 16.10 -6.55
CA GLY A 102 -2.01 17.37 -7.16
C GLY A 102 -0.77 17.29 -8.07
N GLN A 103 0.27 16.55 -7.67
CA GLN A 103 1.51 16.38 -8.43
C GLN A 103 1.35 15.52 -9.70
N TYR A 104 0.37 14.61 -9.73
CA TYR A 104 0.09 13.71 -10.86
C TYR A 104 -1.15 14.10 -11.65
N ARG A 105 -1.82 15.21 -11.31
CA ARG A 105 -3.08 15.63 -11.97
C ARG A 105 -2.97 15.67 -13.50
N LYS A 106 -1.79 16.05 -14.03
CA LYS A 106 -1.56 16.17 -15.49
C LYS A 106 -1.30 14.83 -16.19
N ALA A 107 -0.99 13.79 -15.42
CA ALA A 107 -0.68 12.46 -15.91
C ALA A 107 -1.88 11.52 -15.87
N ILE A 108 -2.93 11.83 -15.08
CA ILE A 108 -4.04 10.92 -14.83
C ILE A 108 -5.35 11.51 -15.37
N CYS A 109 -6.11 10.69 -16.09
CA CYS A 109 -7.47 11.04 -16.46
C CYS A 109 -8.36 11.09 -15.20
N HIS A 110 -9.02 12.22 -14.99
CA HIS A 110 -9.86 12.47 -13.81
C HIS A 110 -11.19 11.70 -13.82
N VAL A 111 -11.51 11.01 -14.91
CA VAL A 111 -12.75 10.25 -15.07
C VAL A 111 -12.50 8.75 -14.90
N CYS A 112 -11.53 8.19 -15.62
CA CYS A 112 -11.27 6.74 -15.57
C CYS A 112 -10.05 6.33 -14.72
N GLY A 113 -9.19 7.29 -14.33
CA GLY A 113 -7.98 7.02 -13.54
C GLY A 113 -6.80 6.48 -14.36
N VAL A 114 -6.95 6.34 -15.68
CA VAL A 114 -5.88 5.84 -16.55
C VAL A 114 -4.77 6.89 -16.69
N ASN A 115 -3.51 6.41 -16.75
CA ASN A 115 -2.36 7.23 -17.08
C ASN A 115 -2.41 7.67 -18.55
N VAL A 116 -2.55 8.97 -18.77
CA VAL A 116 -2.58 9.63 -20.09
C VAL A 116 -1.25 10.26 -20.49
N ALA A 117 -0.24 10.26 -19.61
CA ALA A 117 1.09 10.75 -19.97
C ALA A 117 1.73 9.92 -21.08
N GLU A 118 1.35 8.64 -21.19
CA GLU A 118 1.91 7.67 -22.14
C GLU A 118 0.89 7.24 -23.22
N ASN A 119 -0.41 7.44 -22.96
CA ASN A 119 -1.50 6.89 -23.77
C ASN A 119 -2.30 8.00 -24.49
N GLY A 120 -1.82 8.41 -25.67
CA GLY A 120 -2.61 9.20 -26.62
C GLY A 120 -2.80 10.69 -26.29
N PRO A 121 -3.71 11.38 -27.01
CA PRO A 121 -3.96 12.80 -26.80
C PRO A 121 -4.64 13.04 -25.44
N LYS A 122 -4.17 14.08 -24.73
CA LYS A 122 -4.75 14.55 -23.48
C LYS A 122 -5.52 15.84 -23.70
N PHE A 123 -6.68 15.95 -23.05
CA PHE A 123 -7.55 17.12 -23.17
C PHE A 123 -7.67 17.76 -21.79
N GLU A 124 -7.28 19.03 -21.68
CA GLU A 124 -7.43 19.83 -20.46
C GLU A 124 -8.67 20.71 -20.60
N CYS A 125 -9.51 20.74 -19.57
CA CYS A 125 -10.66 21.64 -19.55
C CYS A 125 -10.19 23.10 -19.46
N SER A 126 -10.53 23.91 -20.46
CA SER A 126 -10.19 25.34 -20.52
C SER A 126 -10.91 26.20 -19.49
N ALA A 127 -12.06 25.74 -18.97
CA ALA A 127 -12.85 26.50 -18.00
C ALA A 127 -12.27 26.42 -16.57
N CYS A 128 -11.80 25.25 -16.15
CA CYS A 128 -11.21 25.06 -14.81
C CYS A 128 -9.68 25.00 -14.80
N ASN A 129 -9.02 24.76 -15.94
CA ASN A 129 -7.56 24.58 -16.06
C ASN A 129 -6.98 23.55 -15.08
N TYR A 130 -7.79 22.55 -14.74
CA TYR A 130 -7.45 21.53 -13.75
C TYR A 130 -7.72 20.12 -14.25
N THR A 131 -8.94 19.86 -14.73
CA THR A 131 -9.42 18.53 -15.08
C THR A 131 -8.81 18.04 -16.40
N ILE A 132 -8.28 16.82 -16.38
CA ILE A 132 -7.67 16.16 -17.54
C ILE A 132 -8.50 14.95 -17.97
N PHE A 133 -8.72 14.83 -19.27
CA PHE A 133 -9.42 13.72 -19.92
C PHE A 133 -8.49 12.95 -20.87
N CYS A 134 -8.67 11.63 -20.93
CA CYS A 134 -8.23 10.86 -22.09
C CYS A 134 -9.20 11.07 -23.26
N GLU A 135 -8.80 10.67 -24.45
CA GLU A 135 -9.61 10.78 -25.67
C GLU A 135 -11.03 10.19 -25.53
N GLU A 136 -11.13 8.99 -24.97
CA GLU A 136 -12.41 8.28 -24.79
C GLU A 136 -13.31 8.93 -23.74
N CYS A 137 -12.73 9.63 -22.75
CA CYS A 137 -13.50 10.37 -21.74
C CYS A 137 -13.82 11.81 -22.17
N TYR A 138 -13.21 12.27 -23.28
CA TYR A 138 -13.45 13.60 -23.84
C TYR A 138 -14.54 13.60 -24.91
N LYS A 139 -14.55 12.61 -25.82
CA LYS A 139 -15.44 12.54 -26.98
C LYS A 139 -16.94 12.43 -26.62
N PRO A 140 -17.36 11.55 -25.70
CA PRO A 140 -18.57 11.77 -24.95
C PRO A 140 -18.20 12.63 -23.73
N PRO A 141 -18.66 13.88 -23.61
CA PRO A 141 -18.57 14.54 -22.32
C PRO A 141 -19.36 13.67 -21.35
N GLN A 142 -18.68 12.92 -20.48
CA GLN A 142 -19.37 12.28 -19.37
C GLN A 142 -20.00 13.43 -18.58
N GLY A 143 -21.34 13.47 -18.59
CA GLY A 143 -22.17 14.59 -18.15
C GLY A 143 -22.06 14.97 -16.67
N SER A 144 -20.99 14.56 -15.99
CA SER A 144 -20.67 14.92 -14.61
C SER A 144 -19.70 16.09 -14.50
N HIS A 145 -18.80 16.35 -15.48
CA HIS A 145 -17.80 17.43 -15.34
C HIS A 145 -18.43 18.81 -15.19
N GLU A 146 -19.46 19.11 -15.97
CA GLU A 146 -20.19 20.38 -15.86
C GLU A 146 -20.69 20.65 -14.44
N ASN A 147 -21.05 19.59 -13.70
CA ASN A 147 -21.59 19.70 -12.34
C ASN A 147 -20.52 20.06 -11.30
N TYR A 148 -19.24 19.86 -11.60
CA TYR A 148 -18.14 20.13 -10.68
C TYR A 148 -17.09 21.14 -11.17
N CYS A 149 -17.13 21.51 -12.45
CA CYS A 149 -16.11 22.35 -13.09
C CYS A 149 -15.86 23.68 -12.36
N ALA A 150 -16.93 24.42 -12.05
CA ALA A 150 -16.84 25.71 -11.37
C ALA A 150 -16.26 25.59 -9.95
N VAL A 151 -16.62 24.53 -9.22
CA VAL A 151 -16.13 24.28 -7.86
C VAL A 151 -14.65 23.91 -7.89
N TYR A 152 -14.25 23.02 -8.81
CA TYR A 152 -12.86 22.57 -8.96
C TYR A 152 -11.86 23.70 -9.20
N ARG A 153 -12.28 24.77 -9.88
CA ARG A 153 -11.47 25.98 -10.08
C ARG A 153 -11.11 26.66 -8.76
N GLU A 154 -12.02 26.67 -7.79
CA GLU A 154 -11.87 27.42 -6.54
C GLU A 154 -11.20 26.60 -5.42
N ILE A 155 -11.27 25.26 -5.46
CA ILE A 155 -10.79 24.39 -4.37
C ILE A 155 -9.34 24.68 -3.98
N ALA A 156 -8.45 24.96 -4.93
CA ALA A 156 -7.06 25.25 -4.61
C ALA A 156 -6.89 26.54 -3.79
N SER A 157 -7.74 27.55 -3.99
CA SER A 157 -7.73 28.76 -3.15
C SER A 157 -8.31 28.48 -1.79
N ILE A 158 -9.48 27.81 -1.73
CA ILE A 158 -10.12 27.43 -0.47
C ILE A 158 -9.16 26.64 0.42
N ALA A 159 -8.49 25.63 -0.14
CA ALA A 159 -7.55 24.80 0.57
C ALA A 159 -6.40 25.60 1.22
N ARG A 160 -5.85 26.58 0.48
CA ARG A 160 -4.78 27.45 1.00
C ARG A 160 -5.29 28.39 2.09
N ASP A 161 -6.42 29.06 1.84
CA ASP A 161 -6.97 30.08 2.73
C ASP A 161 -7.40 29.46 4.08
N GLU A 162 -7.99 28.25 4.04
CA GLU A 162 -8.52 27.56 5.22
C GLU A 162 -7.51 26.57 5.82
N ASN A 163 -6.30 26.45 5.27
CA ASN A 163 -5.27 25.49 5.69
C ASN A 163 -5.80 24.03 5.75
N CYS A 164 -6.48 23.59 4.69
CA CYS A 164 -6.98 22.22 4.55
C CYS A 164 -6.46 21.55 3.28
N ASP A 165 -6.54 20.21 3.22
CA ASP A 165 -6.04 19.45 2.09
C ASP A 165 -6.96 19.60 0.86
N ALA A 166 -6.39 20.02 -0.27
CA ALA A 166 -7.15 20.29 -1.49
C ALA A 166 -7.71 19.02 -2.15
N ASP A 167 -7.00 17.89 -2.04
CA ASP A 167 -7.41 16.62 -2.65
C ASP A 167 -8.50 15.95 -1.79
N LEU A 168 -8.45 16.13 -0.47
CA LEU A 168 -9.54 15.79 0.46
C LEU A 168 -10.82 16.55 0.09
N LEU A 169 -10.75 17.88 -0.09
CA LEU A 169 -11.93 18.67 -0.49
C LEU A 169 -12.53 18.21 -1.82
N ARG A 170 -11.68 17.86 -2.81
CA ARG A 170 -12.13 17.29 -4.09
C ARG A 170 -12.83 15.95 -3.90
N LEU A 171 -12.28 15.07 -3.08
CA LEU A 171 -12.83 13.74 -2.86
C LEU A 171 -14.14 13.79 -2.07
N VAL A 172 -14.23 14.67 -1.06
CA VAL A 172 -15.46 15.00 -0.33
C VAL A 172 -16.55 15.46 -1.31
N PHE A 173 -16.22 16.40 -2.19
CA PHE A 173 -17.16 16.90 -3.17
C PHE A 173 -17.61 15.83 -4.17
N ASN A 174 -16.69 15.03 -4.70
CA ASN A 174 -17.02 13.94 -5.61
C ASN A 174 -17.94 12.90 -4.96
N LEU A 175 -17.71 12.59 -3.68
CA LEU A 175 -18.57 11.67 -2.93
C LEU A 175 -19.96 12.29 -2.66
N ALA A 176 -20.02 13.59 -2.38
CA ALA A 176 -21.28 14.33 -2.24
C ALA A 176 -22.11 14.36 -3.55
N LEU A 177 -21.46 14.50 -4.71
CA LEU A 177 -22.11 14.39 -6.03
C LEU A 177 -22.67 12.97 -6.25
N LYS A 178 -21.96 11.93 -5.78
CA LYS A 178 -22.46 10.54 -5.84
C LYS A 178 -23.71 10.37 -4.98
N LYS A 179 -23.76 10.94 -3.77
CA LYS A 179 -24.98 10.95 -2.93
C LYS A 179 -26.16 11.58 -3.66
N ALA A 180 -25.95 12.73 -4.31
CA ALA A 180 -27.02 13.47 -4.99
C ALA A 180 -27.71 12.65 -6.10
N GLY A 181 -27.02 11.66 -6.68
CA GLY A 181 -27.57 10.74 -7.68
C GLY A 181 -28.25 9.49 -7.11
N THR A 182 -28.44 9.38 -5.80
CA THR A 182 -28.95 8.16 -5.13
C THR A 182 -30.26 8.41 -4.36
N ALA A 183 -30.91 7.35 -3.90
CA ALA A 183 -32.09 7.44 -3.03
C ALA A 183 -31.82 8.23 -1.73
N GLN A 184 -30.55 8.25 -1.28
CA GLN A 184 -30.09 8.96 -0.09
C GLN A 184 -29.92 10.47 -0.32
N ALA A 185 -30.17 11.00 -1.52
CA ALA A 185 -30.00 12.42 -1.85
C ALA A 185 -30.75 13.37 -0.88
N ARG A 186 -31.87 12.92 -0.29
CA ARG A 186 -32.71 13.68 0.64
C ARG A 186 -32.61 13.22 2.10
N SER A 187 -31.78 12.22 2.40
CA SER A 187 -31.59 11.75 3.77
C SER A 187 -30.87 12.81 4.60
N SER A 188 -31.42 13.10 5.78
CA SER A 188 -30.80 13.95 6.81
C SER A 188 -29.62 13.24 7.48
N LEU A 189 -28.75 14.02 8.13
CA LEU A 189 -27.60 13.49 8.89
C LEU A 189 -28.01 12.41 9.90
N LEU A 190 -29.05 12.67 10.71
CA LEU A 190 -29.59 11.73 11.68
C LEU A 190 -30.07 10.42 11.04
N GLN A 191 -30.70 10.50 9.86
CA GLN A 191 -31.14 9.30 9.14
C GLN A 191 -29.95 8.49 8.62
N LEU A 192 -28.88 9.17 8.17
CA LEU A 192 -27.64 8.51 7.78
C LEU A 192 -27.00 7.84 8.99
N GLU A 193 -26.84 8.53 10.11
CA GLU A 193 -26.28 7.97 11.35
C GLU A 193 -27.06 6.73 11.83
N LEU A 194 -28.39 6.79 11.81
CA LEU A 194 -29.24 5.64 12.14
C LEU A 194 -29.05 4.48 11.13
N LEU A 195 -28.89 4.78 9.84
CA LEU A 195 -28.56 3.77 8.82
C LEU A 195 -27.20 3.11 9.11
N ILE A 196 -26.20 3.86 9.59
CA ILE A 196 -24.87 3.30 9.94
C ILE A 196 -25.00 2.30 11.08
N GLU A 197 -25.78 2.62 12.12
CA GLU A 197 -25.97 1.75 13.28
C GLU A 197 -26.79 0.49 12.96
N THR A 198 -27.75 0.61 12.03
CA THR A 198 -28.73 -0.45 11.75
C THR A 198 -28.42 -1.29 10.52
N LEU A 199 -27.57 -0.81 9.60
CA LEU A 199 -27.14 -1.56 8.42
C LEU A 199 -25.92 -2.42 8.76
N PRO A 200 -26.07 -3.74 8.94
CA PRO A 200 -24.92 -4.62 8.89
C PRO A 200 -24.27 -4.45 7.50
N PHE A 201 -22.94 -4.26 7.46
CA PHE A 201 -22.17 -4.33 6.21
C PHE A 201 -22.33 -5.75 5.66
N GLN A 202 -23.38 -5.95 4.86
CA GLN A 202 -23.70 -7.21 4.22
C GLN A 202 -23.26 -7.11 2.77
N ASN A 203 -22.85 -8.25 2.21
CA ASN A 203 -22.92 -8.44 0.77
C ASN A 203 -24.39 -8.32 0.36
N SER A 204 -24.90 -7.10 0.17
CA SER A 204 -26.27 -6.94 -0.29
C SER A 204 -26.32 -7.47 -1.72
N LYS A 205 -27.08 -8.54 -1.92
CA LYS A 205 -27.34 -9.06 -3.28
C LYS A 205 -28.13 -8.05 -4.12
N ASP A 206 -28.65 -6.99 -3.50
CA ASP A 206 -29.75 -6.21 -4.05
C ASP A 206 -29.37 -4.77 -4.45
N GLU A 207 -28.15 -4.27 -4.16
CA GLU A 207 -27.74 -2.91 -4.60
C GLU A 207 -26.32 -2.82 -5.18
N THR A 208 -25.38 -3.69 -4.79
CA THR A 208 -24.05 -3.70 -5.42
C THR A 208 -24.07 -4.46 -6.73
N CYS A 209 -23.90 -3.73 -7.84
CA CYS A 209 -23.77 -4.34 -9.15
C CYS A 209 -22.36 -4.91 -9.31
N THR A 210 -22.24 -6.22 -9.54
CA THR A 210 -20.99 -6.83 -9.97
C THR A 210 -21.00 -6.90 -11.49
N VAL A 211 -20.09 -6.19 -12.15
CA VAL A 211 -19.92 -6.23 -13.61
C VAL A 211 -18.56 -6.87 -13.90
N ASP A 212 -18.56 -7.97 -14.64
CA ASP A 212 -17.33 -8.72 -15.00
C ASP A 212 -16.43 -9.07 -13.80
N GLY A 213 -17.04 -9.31 -12.62
CA GLY A 213 -16.32 -9.64 -11.39
C GLY A 213 -15.77 -8.43 -10.62
N VAL A 214 -16.07 -7.20 -11.04
CA VAL A 214 -15.75 -5.95 -10.33
C VAL A 214 -16.98 -5.42 -9.61
N ILE A 215 -16.83 -5.10 -8.32
CA ILE A 215 -17.86 -4.48 -7.49
C ILE A 215 -17.99 -3.01 -7.88
N HIS A 216 -19.19 -2.57 -8.23
CA HIS A 216 -19.51 -1.16 -8.37
C HIS A 216 -20.22 -0.67 -7.11
N SER A 217 -19.43 -0.22 -6.14
CA SER A 217 -19.94 0.28 -4.87
C SER A 217 -20.76 1.55 -5.08
N CYS A 218 -21.83 1.68 -4.30
CA CYS A 218 -22.71 2.83 -4.26
C CYS A 218 -22.44 3.69 -3.01
N PHE A 219 -23.07 4.85 -2.91
CA PHE A 219 -22.87 5.74 -1.76
C PHE A 219 -23.26 5.09 -0.42
N LYS A 220 -24.27 4.22 -0.40
CA LYS A 220 -24.72 3.53 0.81
C LYS A 220 -23.64 2.60 1.38
N ASP A 221 -22.83 1.98 0.53
CA ASP A 221 -21.74 1.09 0.96
C ASP A 221 -20.67 1.86 1.75
N ALA A 222 -20.49 3.16 1.46
CA ALA A 222 -19.57 4.01 2.21
C ALA A 222 -20.10 4.36 3.61
N LEU A 223 -21.42 4.49 3.80
CA LEU A 223 -22.00 4.89 5.09
C LEU A 223 -21.59 3.93 6.20
N GLY A 224 -21.51 2.64 5.89
CA GLY A 224 -21.07 1.65 6.85
C GLY A 224 -19.62 1.81 7.32
N LEU A 225 -18.79 2.69 6.76
CA LEU A 225 -17.37 2.77 7.12
C LEU A 225 -17.11 3.56 8.42
N GLU A 226 -16.03 3.21 9.10
CA GLU A 226 -15.61 3.87 10.34
C GLU A 226 -15.11 5.30 10.04
N THR A 227 -15.53 6.28 10.83
CA THR A 227 -15.17 7.70 10.59
C THR A 227 -14.09 8.20 11.52
N HIS A 228 -13.99 7.63 12.73
CA HIS A 228 -13.16 8.13 13.82
C HIS A 228 -13.33 9.63 14.11
N ARG A 229 -14.50 10.21 13.79
CA ARG A 229 -14.77 11.64 13.91
C ARG A 229 -14.50 12.18 15.31
N SER A 230 -14.84 11.44 16.36
CA SER A 230 -14.60 11.83 17.76
C SER A 230 -13.12 11.84 18.16
N LYS A 231 -12.24 11.21 17.38
CA LYS A 231 -10.79 11.15 17.61
C LYS A 231 -10.01 12.12 16.71
N ALA A 232 -10.69 12.78 15.77
CA ALA A 232 -10.07 13.73 14.87
C ALA A 232 -9.66 15.01 15.62
N PRO A 233 -8.45 15.56 15.38
CA PRO A 233 -8.00 16.76 16.07
C PRO A 233 -8.90 17.96 15.79
N SER A 234 -9.23 18.74 16.83
CA SER A 234 -10.20 19.83 16.74
C SER A 234 -9.81 20.90 15.72
N SER A 235 -8.51 21.23 15.65
CA SER A 235 -7.97 22.19 14.68
C SER A 235 -8.13 21.71 13.22
N TRP A 236 -8.01 20.40 12.99
CA TRP A 236 -8.23 19.82 11.66
C TRP A 236 -9.72 19.83 11.30
N LEU A 237 -10.61 19.47 12.23
CA LEU A 237 -12.05 19.51 12.02
C LEU A 237 -12.54 20.93 11.69
N GLU A 238 -12.01 21.94 12.38
CA GLU A 238 -12.32 23.35 12.11
C GLU A 238 -11.88 23.78 10.70
N ALA A 239 -10.64 23.49 10.32
CA ALA A 239 -10.12 23.79 8.98
C ALA A 239 -10.94 23.11 7.87
N VAL A 240 -11.30 21.84 8.05
CA VAL A 240 -12.14 21.08 7.12
C VAL A 240 -13.54 21.67 7.05
N ARG A 241 -14.18 21.99 8.18
CA ARG A 241 -15.51 22.61 8.22
C ARG A 241 -15.53 23.94 7.48
N ASN A 242 -14.51 24.78 7.66
CA ASN A 242 -14.41 26.06 6.95
C ASN A 242 -14.28 25.85 5.43
N GLY A 243 -13.41 24.91 5.02
CA GLY A 243 -13.27 24.51 3.62
C GLY A 243 -14.57 23.99 3.01
N CYS A 244 -15.28 23.09 3.72
CA CYS A 244 -16.58 22.56 3.32
C CYS A 244 -17.65 23.66 3.25
N THR A 245 -17.64 24.64 4.15
CA THR A 245 -18.59 25.77 4.14
C THR A 245 -18.42 26.61 2.87
N ARG A 246 -17.19 26.94 2.50
CA ARG A 246 -16.90 27.68 1.26
C ARG A 246 -17.24 26.88 0.02
N LEU A 247 -16.92 25.59 0.03
CA LEU A 247 -17.25 24.67 -1.05
C LEU A 247 -18.78 24.57 -1.23
N HIS A 248 -19.53 24.37 -0.15
CA HIS A 248 -20.99 24.34 -0.14
C HIS A 248 -21.58 25.64 -0.69
N LYS A 249 -21.06 26.81 -0.30
CA LYS A 249 -21.51 28.10 -0.83
C LYS A 249 -21.39 28.19 -2.36
N ILE A 250 -20.32 27.66 -2.94
CA ILE A 250 -20.12 27.66 -4.39
C ILE A 250 -20.98 26.59 -5.06
N ALA A 251 -21.06 25.41 -4.46
CA ALA A 251 -21.81 24.28 -5.00
C ALA A 251 -23.34 24.48 -4.92
N CYS A 252 -23.86 25.29 -4.02
CA CYS A 252 -25.30 25.53 -3.86
C CYS A 252 -25.82 26.74 -4.65
N VAL A 253 -24.95 27.58 -5.18
CA VAL A 253 -25.33 28.65 -6.11
C VAL A 253 -25.52 28.02 -7.49
N GLY A 254 -26.78 27.74 -7.84
CA GLY A 254 -27.12 27.19 -9.15
C GLY A 254 -26.54 28.04 -10.28
N ASN A 255 -25.79 27.41 -11.18
CA ASN A 255 -25.18 28.11 -12.31
C ASN A 255 -26.27 28.34 -13.39
N GLY A 256 -26.75 29.58 -13.53
CA GLY A 256 -27.66 29.96 -14.62
C GLY A 256 -28.98 29.15 -14.68
N GLY A 257 -29.59 28.86 -13.54
CA GLY A 257 -30.90 28.16 -13.47
C GLY A 257 -30.82 26.63 -13.36
N LYS A 258 -29.63 26.02 -13.34
CA LYS A 258 -29.45 24.59 -13.01
C LYS A 258 -29.59 24.35 -11.49
N PRO A 259 -30.21 23.23 -11.05
CA PRO A 259 -30.31 22.89 -9.63
C PRO A 259 -28.92 22.69 -9.01
N ALA A 260 -28.81 22.93 -7.71
CA ALA A 260 -27.57 22.77 -6.97
C ALA A 260 -27.00 21.34 -7.16
N PRO A 261 -25.75 21.19 -7.61
CA PRO A 261 -25.13 19.87 -7.80
C PRO A 261 -25.00 19.04 -6.52
N VAL A 262 -25.04 19.66 -5.33
CA VAL A 262 -24.91 18.96 -4.04
C VAL A 262 -26.07 19.30 -3.12
N SER A 263 -26.63 18.27 -2.47
CA SER A 263 -27.71 18.36 -1.48
C SER A 263 -27.25 18.14 -0.03
N CYS A 264 -25.94 17.98 0.21
CA CYS A 264 -25.38 17.73 1.54
C CYS A 264 -25.28 19.03 2.35
N SER A 265 -25.65 18.97 3.62
CA SER A 265 -25.33 19.97 4.65
C SER A 265 -23.82 20.06 4.92
N ILE A 266 -23.39 21.12 5.61
CA ILE A 266 -21.98 21.32 5.98
C ILE A 266 -21.51 20.20 6.92
N GLU A 267 -22.37 19.79 7.86
CA GLU A 267 -22.10 18.74 8.82
C GLU A 267 -21.94 17.37 8.14
N GLU A 268 -22.72 17.10 7.09
CA GLU A 268 -22.55 15.91 6.25
C GLU A 268 -21.22 15.96 5.48
N LEU A 269 -20.84 17.10 4.90
CA LEU A 269 -19.55 17.22 4.20
C LEU A 269 -18.36 16.97 5.13
N GLU A 270 -18.43 17.47 6.37
CA GLU A 270 -17.42 17.20 7.40
C GLU A 270 -17.37 15.71 7.79
N MET A 271 -18.54 15.06 7.93
CA MET A 271 -18.61 13.62 8.18
C MET A 271 -17.97 12.83 7.02
N LEU A 272 -18.28 13.18 5.76
CA LEU A 272 -17.63 12.58 4.59
C LEU A 272 -16.11 12.78 4.60
N ALA A 273 -15.62 13.93 5.06
CA ALA A 273 -14.18 14.17 5.18
C ALA A 273 -13.52 13.23 6.19
N THR A 274 -14.13 13.01 7.36
CA THR A 274 -13.62 12.05 8.36
C THR A 274 -13.66 10.61 7.86
N LEU A 275 -14.72 10.23 7.13
CA LEU A 275 -14.84 8.94 6.47
C LEU A 275 -13.74 8.73 5.43
N ILE A 276 -13.47 9.72 4.58
CA ILE A 276 -12.42 9.67 3.57
C ILE A 276 -11.03 9.60 4.22
N ASN A 277 -10.79 10.38 5.28
CA ASN A 277 -9.53 10.37 6.04
C ASN A 277 -9.21 8.99 6.62
N THR A 278 -10.23 8.28 7.07
CA THR A 278 -10.05 6.96 7.68
C THR A 278 -9.88 5.86 6.63
N ASN A 279 -10.62 5.90 5.51
CA ASN A 279 -10.82 4.75 4.63
C ASN A 279 -10.31 4.90 3.19
N SER A 280 -9.80 6.06 2.77
CA SER A 280 -9.29 6.20 1.41
C SER A 280 -8.00 5.40 1.18
N HIS A 281 -7.85 4.88 -0.04
CA HIS A 281 -6.68 4.11 -0.47
C HIS A 281 -5.96 4.84 -1.59
N GLY A 282 -4.63 4.80 -1.54
CA GLY A 282 -3.79 5.28 -2.63
C GLY A 282 -3.89 4.37 -3.84
N MET A 283 -4.04 4.95 -5.02
CA MET A 283 -4.14 4.26 -6.30
C MET A 283 -2.84 4.47 -7.08
N GLY A 284 -2.21 3.38 -7.51
CA GLY A 284 -1.00 3.40 -8.32
C GLY A 284 -1.29 3.46 -9.82
N ALA A 285 -0.31 3.95 -10.59
CA ALA A 285 -0.24 3.75 -12.03
C ALA A 285 0.80 2.67 -12.36
N GLN A 286 0.43 1.73 -13.23
CA GLN A 286 1.24 0.54 -13.58
C GLN A 286 2.67 0.88 -14.04
N ASN A 287 2.91 2.09 -14.56
CA ASN A 287 4.20 2.51 -15.13
C ASN A 287 4.93 3.59 -14.30
N LEU A 288 4.37 4.05 -13.18
CA LEU A 288 4.97 5.10 -12.33
C LEU A 288 5.58 4.54 -11.04
N GLN A 289 6.32 3.42 -11.16
CA GLN A 289 7.11 2.83 -10.07
C GLN A 289 6.32 2.70 -8.75
N ASN A 290 5.08 2.20 -8.81
CA ASN A 290 4.20 2.00 -7.64
C ASN A 290 3.98 3.26 -6.79
N THR A 291 4.00 4.43 -7.40
CA THR A 291 3.65 5.69 -6.73
C THR A 291 2.14 5.85 -6.63
N HIS A 292 1.62 6.38 -5.52
CA HIS A 292 0.20 6.65 -5.38
C HIS A 292 -0.17 7.92 -6.16
N VAL A 293 -0.61 7.73 -7.40
CA VAL A 293 -0.95 8.83 -8.32
C VAL A 293 -2.34 9.43 -8.09
N ALA A 294 -3.20 8.71 -7.37
CA ALA A 294 -4.55 9.12 -7.03
C ALA A 294 -4.96 8.58 -5.65
N LEU A 295 -6.06 9.11 -5.11
CA LEU A 295 -6.72 8.64 -3.89
C LEU A 295 -8.15 8.26 -4.23
N GLY A 296 -8.62 7.11 -3.76
CA GLY A 296 -9.98 6.62 -4.02
C GLY A 296 -10.62 5.98 -2.78
N LEU A 297 -11.95 5.95 -2.77
CA LEU A 297 -12.74 5.30 -1.73
C LEU A 297 -13.32 3.97 -2.22
N PHE A 298 -13.02 2.91 -1.48
CA PHE A 298 -13.32 1.51 -1.82
C PHE A 298 -13.88 0.80 -0.57
N PRO A 299 -15.20 0.86 -0.30
CA PRO A 299 -15.76 0.30 0.92
C PRO A 299 -15.45 -1.17 1.18
N TYR A 300 -15.50 -2.05 0.17
CA TYR A 300 -15.24 -3.48 0.37
C TYR A 300 -13.76 -3.76 0.65
N VAL A 301 -12.85 -3.04 -0.01
CA VAL A 301 -11.41 -3.07 0.29
C VAL A 301 -11.14 -2.55 1.71
N SER A 302 -11.90 -1.54 2.16
CA SER A 302 -11.73 -0.90 3.47
C SER A 302 -12.17 -1.77 4.66
N ILE A 303 -12.86 -2.89 4.41
CA ILE A 303 -13.18 -3.90 5.45
C ILE A 303 -11.96 -4.74 5.83
N LEU A 304 -10.94 -4.83 4.97
CA LEU A 304 -9.74 -5.60 5.27
C LEU A 304 -8.86 -4.81 6.24
N ASN A 305 -8.71 -5.36 7.45
CA ASN A 305 -7.93 -4.75 8.52
C ASN A 305 -6.43 -4.74 8.26
N HIS A 306 -5.70 -4.02 9.11
CA HIS A 306 -4.25 -4.00 9.11
C HIS A 306 -3.61 -5.26 9.72
N SER A 307 -2.47 -5.68 9.16
CA SER A 307 -1.44 -6.49 9.83
C SER A 307 -0.04 -6.03 9.39
N CYS A 308 0.94 -6.02 10.30
CA CYS A 308 2.35 -5.80 9.94
C CYS A 308 3.01 -7.04 9.27
N ARG A 309 2.26 -8.14 9.16
CA ARG A 309 2.55 -9.34 8.38
C ARG A 309 1.30 -9.66 7.53
N PRO A 310 0.99 -8.83 6.52
CA PRO A 310 -0.25 -8.95 5.77
C PRO A 310 -0.23 -10.20 4.89
N ASN A 311 -1.42 -10.78 4.67
CA ASN A 311 -1.62 -11.91 3.76
C ASN A 311 -2.30 -11.52 2.45
N CYS A 312 -2.71 -10.25 2.32
CA CYS A 312 -3.19 -9.64 1.09
C CYS A 312 -2.38 -8.39 0.73
N CYS A 313 -2.37 -8.05 -0.55
CA CYS A 313 -1.89 -6.78 -1.07
C CYS A 313 -2.94 -6.20 -2.03
N PHE A 314 -2.81 -4.92 -2.35
CA PHE A 314 -3.69 -4.26 -3.31
C PHE A 314 -2.90 -3.55 -4.41
N ALA A 315 -3.51 -3.45 -5.58
CA ALA A 315 -3.01 -2.66 -6.69
C ALA A 315 -4.19 -2.17 -7.53
N SER A 316 -4.07 -0.97 -8.10
CA SER A 316 -5.12 -0.39 -8.94
C SER A 316 -4.78 -0.44 -10.43
N GLU A 317 -5.82 -0.55 -11.25
CA GLU A 317 -5.78 -0.33 -12.69
C GLU A 317 -6.89 0.66 -13.05
N GLY A 318 -6.49 1.84 -13.52
CA GLY A 318 -7.42 2.96 -13.63
C GLY A 318 -8.05 3.27 -12.28
N SER A 319 -9.37 3.16 -12.21
CA SER A 319 -10.16 3.41 -10.99
C SER A 319 -10.69 2.14 -10.31
N VAL A 320 -10.21 0.96 -10.73
CA VAL A 320 -10.52 -0.33 -10.10
C VAL A 320 -9.36 -0.75 -9.20
N MET A 321 -9.67 -1.09 -7.95
CA MET A 321 -8.75 -1.68 -6.99
C MET A 321 -8.88 -3.20 -6.99
N TYR A 322 -7.76 -3.91 -7.09
CA TYR A 322 -7.69 -5.36 -6.97
C TYR A 322 -6.95 -5.72 -5.69
N VAL A 323 -7.54 -6.59 -4.88
CA VAL A 323 -6.89 -7.19 -3.72
C VAL A 323 -6.57 -8.64 -4.03
N ARG A 324 -5.33 -9.05 -3.77
CA ARG A 324 -4.85 -10.42 -3.99
C ARG A 324 -4.22 -11.00 -2.74
N ALA A 325 -4.39 -12.31 -2.57
CA ALA A 325 -3.64 -13.05 -1.56
C ALA A 325 -2.16 -13.12 -1.96
N VAL A 326 -1.23 -12.80 -1.05
CA VAL A 326 0.23 -12.92 -1.30
C VAL A 326 0.80 -14.24 -0.80
N GLN A 327 -0.03 -15.02 -0.12
CA GLN A 327 0.27 -16.34 0.43
C GLN A 327 -1.01 -17.18 0.46
N ASP A 328 -0.89 -18.49 0.73
CA ASP A 328 -2.05 -19.33 0.99
C ASP A 328 -2.73 -18.89 2.30
N ILE A 329 -4.06 -18.71 2.26
CA ILE A 329 -4.88 -18.29 3.39
C ILE A 329 -5.86 -19.42 3.73
N PRO A 330 -5.80 -20.00 4.95
CA PRO A 330 -6.72 -21.06 5.35
C PRO A 330 -8.13 -20.52 5.59
N LYS A 331 -9.14 -21.39 5.48
CA LYS A 331 -10.53 -21.07 5.84
C LYS A 331 -10.58 -20.58 7.30
N GLY A 332 -11.31 -19.49 7.54
CA GLY A 332 -11.48 -18.90 8.86
C GLY A 332 -10.37 -17.91 9.26
N ALA A 333 -9.30 -17.77 8.47
CA ALA A 333 -8.30 -16.73 8.71
C ALA A 333 -8.81 -15.35 8.26
N GLU A 334 -8.39 -14.32 8.98
CA GLU A 334 -8.65 -12.92 8.61
C GLU A 334 -7.80 -12.52 7.40
N LEU A 335 -8.39 -11.77 6.48
CA LEU A 335 -7.69 -11.14 5.35
C LEU A 335 -7.21 -9.77 5.80
N CYS A 336 -5.90 -9.52 5.70
CA CYS A 336 -5.27 -8.30 6.17
C CYS A 336 -4.41 -7.64 5.09
N LEU A 337 -4.48 -6.30 5.03
CA LEU A 337 -3.61 -5.42 4.25
C LEU A 337 -2.55 -4.76 5.14
N SER A 338 -1.54 -4.12 4.55
CA SER A 338 -0.73 -3.13 5.26
C SER A 338 -1.29 -1.74 5.04
N TYR A 339 -1.40 -0.94 6.10
CA TYR A 339 -1.81 0.47 6.03
C TYR A 339 -0.62 1.42 6.09
N ILE A 340 0.55 0.86 6.37
CA ILE A 340 1.75 1.59 6.73
C ILE A 340 2.96 0.91 6.10
N ASN A 341 4.10 1.58 6.22
CA ASN A 341 5.36 1.05 5.76
C ASN A 341 5.90 -0.06 6.68
N LEU A 342 6.30 -1.18 6.09
CA LEU A 342 6.70 -2.38 6.84
C LEU A 342 8.20 -2.43 7.18
N TYR A 343 9.04 -1.59 6.57
CA TYR A 343 10.47 -1.51 6.92
C TYR A 343 10.75 -0.62 8.14
N GLU A 344 9.76 0.13 8.60
CA GLU A 344 9.83 0.93 9.82
C GLU A 344 9.97 0.07 11.08
N SER A 345 10.58 0.63 12.14
CA SER A 345 10.70 -0.05 13.44
C SER A 345 9.34 -0.34 14.07
N ARG A 346 9.25 -1.35 14.95
CA ARG A 346 8.00 -1.70 15.63
C ARG A 346 7.37 -0.50 16.33
N ARG A 347 8.18 0.24 17.08
CA ARG A 347 7.75 1.44 17.80
C ARG A 347 7.13 2.48 16.85
N VAL A 348 7.83 2.83 15.76
CA VAL A 348 7.32 3.78 14.76
C VAL A 348 6.01 3.29 14.14
N ARG A 349 5.94 2.01 13.73
CA ARG A 349 4.71 1.41 13.19
C ARG A 349 3.54 1.50 14.16
N LYS A 350 3.75 1.18 15.44
CA LYS A 350 2.71 1.26 16.49
C LYS A 350 2.28 2.72 16.73
N THR A 351 3.23 3.64 16.93
CA THR A 351 2.97 5.08 17.11
C THR A 351 2.14 5.63 15.96
N LEU A 352 2.51 5.27 14.72
CA LEU A 352 1.82 5.71 13.53
C LEU A 352 0.37 5.21 13.46
N LEU A 353 0.14 3.92 13.71
CA LEU A 353 -1.21 3.35 13.68
C LEU A 353 -2.10 3.95 14.76
N VAL A 354 -1.56 4.25 15.94
CA VAL A 354 -2.30 4.98 16.98
C VAL A 354 -2.63 6.39 16.53
N ALA A 355 -1.66 7.12 15.96
CA ALA A 355 -1.84 8.50 15.54
C ALA A 355 -2.81 8.66 14.35
N THR A 356 -2.77 7.73 13.40
CA THR A 356 -3.48 7.86 12.10
C THR A 356 -4.70 6.99 11.97
N LYS A 357 -4.74 5.85 12.68
CA LYS A 357 -5.81 4.85 12.60
C LYS A 357 -6.43 4.53 13.97
N HIS A 358 -5.93 5.16 15.03
CA HIS A 358 -6.52 5.13 16.37
C HIS A 358 -6.69 3.74 16.99
N PHE A 359 -5.78 2.82 16.67
CA PHE A 359 -5.71 1.49 17.29
C PHE A 359 -4.26 1.07 17.57
N ASP A 360 -4.08 0.22 18.58
CA ASP A 360 -2.80 -0.44 18.83
C ASP A 360 -2.71 -1.80 18.11
N CYS A 361 -1.66 -2.02 17.33
CA CYS A 361 -1.54 -3.21 16.51
C CYS A 361 -1.09 -4.44 17.31
N THR A 362 -1.92 -5.48 17.31
CA THR A 362 -1.66 -6.75 18.01
C THR A 362 -1.47 -7.93 17.05
N CYS A 363 -1.02 -7.68 15.82
CA CYS A 363 -0.73 -8.76 14.86
C CYS A 363 0.49 -9.59 15.30
N ASP A 364 0.64 -10.79 14.72
CA ASP A 364 1.70 -11.75 15.05
C ASP A 364 3.12 -11.14 15.04
N ARG A 365 3.41 -10.16 14.18
CA ARG A 365 4.73 -9.49 14.15
C ARG A 365 4.91 -8.53 15.33
N CYS A 366 3.85 -7.84 15.76
CA CYS A 366 3.91 -6.87 16.85
C CYS A 366 3.91 -7.52 18.24
N VAL A 367 3.24 -8.67 18.38
CA VAL A 367 3.21 -9.43 19.65
C VAL A 367 4.39 -10.39 19.82
N GLU A 368 5.10 -10.72 18.74
CA GLU A 368 6.33 -11.51 18.79
C GLU A 368 7.36 -10.83 19.72
N PRO A 369 7.95 -11.55 20.71
CA PRO A 369 9.00 -10.99 21.56
C PRO A 369 10.14 -10.34 20.76
N LEU A 370 10.64 -9.18 21.20
CA LEU A 370 11.67 -8.45 20.44
C LEU A 370 12.96 -9.28 20.28
N ASN A 371 13.34 -10.08 21.28
CA ASN A 371 14.54 -10.92 21.23
C ASN A 371 14.49 -12.02 20.15
N THR A 372 13.31 -12.42 19.67
CA THR A 372 13.15 -13.37 18.55
C THR A 372 12.77 -12.68 17.24
N SER A 373 12.24 -11.46 17.30
CA SER A 373 11.79 -10.71 16.14
C SER A 373 12.93 -10.02 15.41
N ILE A 374 12.84 -9.92 14.07
CA ILE A 374 13.73 -9.08 13.26
C ILE A 374 13.63 -7.60 13.65
N ASP A 375 12.52 -7.17 14.25
CA ASP A 375 12.27 -5.78 14.61
C ASP A 375 13.32 -5.20 15.58
N ARG A 376 13.97 -6.04 16.42
CA ARG A 376 15.06 -5.59 17.31
C ARG A 376 16.21 -4.93 16.55
N PHE A 377 16.43 -5.35 15.31
CA PHE A 377 17.51 -4.87 14.48
C PHE A 377 17.17 -3.55 13.77
N LEU A 378 15.89 -3.18 13.69
CA LEU A 378 15.44 -1.98 13.00
C LEU A 378 15.65 -0.71 13.84
N GLU A 379 15.77 -0.83 15.17
CA GLU A 379 16.04 0.28 16.08
C GLU A 379 17.20 0.02 17.07
N GLY A 380 17.90 -1.11 16.93
CA GLY A 380 18.94 -1.54 17.86
C GLY A 380 20.31 -0.91 17.60
N CYS A 381 20.96 -0.44 18.66
CA CYS A 381 22.38 -0.07 18.65
C CYS A 381 23.25 -1.30 18.91
N VAL A 382 24.38 -1.44 18.22
CA VAL A 382 25.28 -2.59 18.40
C VAL A 382 25.83 -2.63 19.83
N CYS A 383 25.88 -3.83 20.42
CA CYS A 383 26.48 -4.02 21.73
C CYS A 383 28.01 -3.94 21.65
N HIS A 384 28.62 -3.05 22.44
CA HIS A 384 30.08 -2.88 22.49
C HIS A 384 30.77 -3.83 23.49
N VAL A 385 30.03 -4.74 24.13
CA VAL A 385 30.63 -5.78 24.99
C VAL A 385 31.43 -6.71 24.09
N ARG A 386 32.72 -6.89 24.40
CA ARG A 386 33.62 -7.74 23.62
C ARG A 386 33.04 -9.16 23.52
N GLY A 387 32.86 -9.65 22.29
CA GLY A 387 32.31 -10.98 22.01
C GLY A 387 30.77 -11.04 21.99
N CYS A 388 30.07 -9.94 22.30
CA CYS A 388 28.62 -9.87 22.17
C CYS A 388 28.24 -9.47 20.73
N GLY A 389 27.36 -10.25 20.11
CA GLY A 389 26.75 -9.92 18.80
C GLY A 389 25.36 -9.29 18.92
N GLY A 390 24.97 -8.87 20.12
CA GLY A 390 23.62 -8.38 20.43
C GLY A 390 23.44 -6.91 20.12
N VAL A 391 22.23 -6.43 20.37
CA VAL A 391 21.85 -5.03 20.25
C VAL A 391 21.23 -4.51 21.54
N PHE A 392 21.52 -3.25 21.86
CA PHE A 392 20.83 -2.52 22.91
C PHE A 392 19.46 -2.04 22.41
N LEU A 393 18.43 -2.30 23.19
CA LEU A 393 17.04 -1.90 22.96
C LEU A 393 16.55 -1.05 24.14
N ARG A 394 15.60 -0.14 23.89
CA ARG A 394 14.94 0.62 24.96
C ARG A 394 14.06 -0.34 25.78
N THR A 395 14.28 -0.38 27.08
CA THR A 395 13.34 -1.00 28.01
C THR A 395 12.20 -0.01 28.22
N ALA A 396 10.98 -0.33 27.81
CA ALA A 396 9.86 0.61 27.91
C ALA A 396 9.69 1.08 29.36
N ALA A 397 9.81 2.39 29.61
CA ALA A 397 9.31 2.97 30.85
C ALA A 397 7.79 2.76 30.84
N LEU A 398 7.26 2.06 31.85
CA LEU A 398 5.86 1.67 31.92
C LEU A 398 4.87 2.85 32.03
N HIS A 399 5.34 4.10 32.04
CA HIS A 399 4.51 5.31 32.14
C HIS A 399 5.13 6.47 31.34
N GLU A 400 4.29 7.19 30.59
CA GLU A 400 4.67 8.31 29.69
C GLU A 400 5.32 9.50 30.44
N ASP A 401 5.20 9.57 31.76
CA ASP A 401 5.72 10.67 32.59
C ASP A 401 7.23 10.59 32.91
N GLN A 402 7.94 9.55 32.45
CA GLN A 402 9.38 9.35 32.72
C GLN A 402 10.23 9.10 31.46
N ALA A 403 9.98 9.87 30.39
CA ALA A 403 10.79 9.81 29.16
C ALA A 403 12.29 10.13 29.38
N SER A 404 12.68 10.70 30.53
CA SER A 404 14.07 11.07 30.85
C SER A 404 14.94 9.91 31.37
N SER A 405 14.37 8.79 31.82
CA SER A 405 15.11 7.69 32.50
C SER A 405 14.88 6.32 31.86
N THR A 406 14.71 6.26 30.53
CA THR A 406 14.54 4.98 29.82
C THR A 406 15.86 4.20 29.83
N THR A 407 15.91 3.09 30.56
CA THR A 407 17.06 2.16 30.52
C THR A 407 17.16 1.46 29.17
N TRP A 408 18.35 0.96 28.86
CA TRP A 408 18.63 0.20 27.66
C TRP A 408 19.21 -1.16 28.02
N GLU A 409 18.68 -2.23 27.45
CA GLU A 409 19.15 -3.58 27.72
C GLU A 409 19.66 -4.25 26.44
N CYS A 410 20.79 -4.94 26.53
CA CYS A 410 21.27 -5.78 25.44
C CYS A 410 20.48 -7.10 25.40
N ASP A 411 19.92 -7.42 24.23
CA ASP A 411 19.10 -8.60 24.00
C ASP A 411 19.84 -9.96 24.12
N LEU A 412 21.18 -9.96 24.13
CA LEU A 412 21.99 -11.18 24.26
C LEU A 412 22.73 -11.29 25.60
N CYS A 413 23.43 -10.24 26.02
CA CYS A 413 24.24 -10.29 27.24
C CYS A 413 23.54 -9.73 28.48
N SER A 414 22.30 -9.24 28.33
CA SER A 414 21.49 -8.63 29.40
C SER A 414 22.19 -7.47 30.12
N ARG A 415 23.22 -6.87 29.51
CA ARG A 415 23.84 -5.66 30.04
C ARG A 415 22.83 -4.53 29.98
N ILE A 416 22.65 -3.84 31.10
CA ILE A 416 21.77 -2.68 31.22
C ILE A 416 22.63 -1.40 31.20
N LEU A 417 22.21 -0.42 30.43
CA LEU A 417 22.75 0.94 30.42
C LEU A 417 21.65 1.89 30.87
N ASP A 418 21.97 2.72 31.85
CA ASP A 418 21.05 3.71 32.41
C ASP A 418 21.58 5.12 32.11
N PRO A 419 20.79 6.03 31.51
CA PRO A 419 21.14 7.43 31.32
C PRO A 419 21.63 8.14 32.59
N GLU A 420 21.18 7.72 33.77
CA GLU A 420 21.56 8.30 35.06
C GLU A 420 22.92 7.78 35.60
N SER A 421 23.44 6.69 35.01
CA SER A 421 24.70 6.05 35.43
C SER A 421 25.94 6.60 34.68
N MET A 422 27.13 6.43 35.27
CA MET A 422 28.42 7.01 34.79
C MET A 422 28.68 6.89 33.27
N ARG A 423 29.33 7.93 32.72
CA ARG A 423 29.60 8.18 31.29
C ARG A 423 30.05 6.94 30.50
N PHE A 424 29.16 6.40 29.69
CA PHE A 424 29.52 5.45 28.63
C PHE A 424 30.07 6.21 27.41
N LYS A 425 31.00 5.58 26.70
CA LYS A 425 31.42 6.06 25.37
C LYS A 425 30.36 5.66 24.35
N ASP A 426 29.82 6.64 23.62
CA ASP A 426 28.77 6.44 22.61
C ASP A 426 27.54 5.66 23.14
N PRO A 427 26.83 6.15 24.18
CA PRO A 427 25.65 5.46 24.68
C PRO A 427 24.52 5.45 23.63
N PRO A 428 23.63 4.43 23.62
CA PRO A 428 22.60 4.27 22.60
C PRO A 428 21.70 5.51 22.39
N TRP A 429 21.32 6.21 23.46
CA TRP A 429 20.46 7.40 23.36
C TRP A 429 21.16 8.58 22.66
N GLU A 430 22.45 8.81 22.92
CA GLU A 430 23.22 9.85 22.22
C GLU A 430 23.50 9.46 20.77
N VAL A 431 23.83 8.18 20.52
CA VAL A 431 24.06 7.67 19.16
C VAL A 431 22.80 7.85 18.31
N ILE A 432 21.63 7.50 18.83
CA ILE A 432 20.36 7.65 18.11
C ILE A 432 20.01 9.12 17.89
N ALA A 433 20.09 9.97 18.93
CA ALA A 433 19.78 11.39 18.79
C ALA A 433 20.68 12.06 17.74
N LYS A 434 21.99 11.77 17.78
CA LYS A 434 22.96 12.28 16.81
C LYS A 434 22.73 11.72 15.40
N ALA A 435 22.35 10.44 15.29
CA ALA A 435 22.04 9.82 14.01
C ALA A 435 20.80 10.46 13.37
N GLU A 436 19.75 10.66 14.14
CA GLU A 436 18.53 11.32 13.69
C GLU A 436 18.80 12.74 13.20
N GLU A 437 19.45 13.57 14.03
CA GLU A 437 19.79 14.96 13.69
C GLU A 437 20.58 15.06 12.37
N ARG A 438 21.62 14.22 12.22
CA ARG A 438 22.49 14.24 11.03
C ARG A 438 21.80 13.70 9.78
N LEU A 439 20.97 12.66 9.92
CA LEU A 439 20.20 12.12 8.81
C LEU A 439 19.21 13.18 8.30
N VAL A 440 18.46 13.83 9.20
CA VAL A 440 17.53 14.92 8.85
C VAL A 440 18.26 16.04 8.13
N ALA A 441 19.42 16.47 8.63
CA ALA A 441 20.23 17.49 7.96
C ALA A 441 20.67 17.07 6.54
N ALA A 442 21.12 15.83 6.36
CA ALA A 442 21.55 15.32 5.05
C ALA A 442 20.38 15.20 4.06
N VAL A 443 19.23 14.69 4.51
CA VAL A 443 18.01 14.54 3.71
C VAL A 443 17.43 15.90 3.31
N ARG A 444 17.53 16.91 4.17
CA ARG A 444 17.15 18.29 3.81
C ARG A 444 17.96 18.80 2.61
N ILE A 445 19.29 18.67 2.65
CA ILE A 445 20.17 19.09 1.54
C ILE A 445 19.87 18.28 0.27
N TYR A 446 19.56 16.98 0.41
CA TYR A 446 19.10 16.15 -0.71
C TYR A 446 17.79 16.68 -1.33
N SER A 447 16.80 17.05 -0.51
CA SER A 447 15.51 17.57 -0.96
C SER A 447 15.63 18.89 -1.73
N GLU A 448 16.64 19.70 -1.41
CA GLU A 448 17.03 20.92 -2.13
C GLU A 448 17.75 20.64 -3.46
N ARG A 449 17.91 19.37 -3.84
CA ARG A 449 18.61 18.89 -5.04
C ARG A 449 20.11 19.25 -5.08
N ARG A 450 20.71 19.53 -3.93
CA ARG A 450 22.16 19.79 -3.78
C ARG A 450 22.93 18.47 -3.69
N PHE A 451 22.89 17.66 -4.75
CA PHE A 451 23.31 16.25 -4.72
C PHE A 451 24.76 16.03 -4.28
N LYS A 452 25.70 16.88 -4.69
CA LYS A 452 27.13 16.75 -4.33
C LYS A 452 27.36 16.91 -2.83
N GLU A 453 26.68 17.87 -2.21
CA GLU A 453 26.79 18.13 -0.79
C GLU A 453 26.03 17.09 0.04
N ALA A 454 24.82 16.75 -0.39
CA ALA A 454 24.04 15.67 0.20
C ALA A 454 24.82 14.35 0.21
N ARG A 455 25.47 13.99 -0.92
CA ARG A 455 26.32 12.80 -1.00
C ARG A 455 27.40 12.79 0.08
N LYS A 456 28.15 13.88 0.22
CA LYS A 456 29.21 14.01 1.23
C LYS A 456 28.68 13.82 2.65
N LEU A 457 27.51 14.40 2.95
CA LEU A 457 26.86 14.26 4.26
C LEU A 457 26.40 12.82 4.50
N LEU A 458 25.81 12.16 3.50
CA LEU A 458 25.31 10.78 3.60
C LEU A 458 26.44 9.76 3.70
N GLU A 459 27.53 9.91 2.95
CA GLU A 459 28.72 9.04 3.06
C GLU A 459 29.40 9.20 4.44
N SER A 460 29.53 10.45 4.92
CA SER A 460 30.04 10.74 6.27
C SER A 460 29.14 10.13 7.35
N TYR A 461 27.82 10.26 7.18
CA TYR A 461 26.81 9.67 8.06
C TYR A 461 26.96 8.14 8.13
N LEU A 462 26.97 7.45 6.99
CA LEU A 462 27.12 6.00 6.95
C LEU A 462 28.46 5.55 7.55
N SER A 463 29.55 6.27 7.27
CA SER A 463 30.87 5.98 7.85
C SER A 463 30.87 6.07 9.39
N GLU A 464 30.20 7.07 9.96
CA GLU A 464 30.16 7.27 11.41
C GLU A 464 29.27 6.28 12.15
N PHE A 465 28.11 5.95 11.58
CA PHE A 465 27.09 5.16 12.29
C PHE A 465 27.14 3.66 11.95
N THR A 466 27.84 3.25 10.89
CA THR A 466 28.11 1.84 10.64
C THR A 466 28.92 1.25 11.79
N GLY A 467 28.43 0.14 12.36
CA GLY A 467 29.05 -0.51 13.52
C GLY A 467 28.61 0.06 14.87
N LYS A 468 27.99 1.25 14.91
CA LYS A 468 27.26 1.76 16.09
C LYS A 468 25.79 1.37 16.05
N LEU A 469 25.19 1.44 14.86
CA LEU A 469 23.84 0.97 14.57
C LEU A 469 23.92 -0.40 13.89
N HIS A 470 22.93 -1.26 14.16
CA HIS A 470 22.85 -2.53 13.46
C HIS A 470 22.70 -2.30 11.93
N PRO A 471 23.25 -3.14 11.03
CA PRO A 471 23.16 -2.93 9.58
C PRO A 471 21.74 -2.83 8.98
N LEU A 472 20.73 -3.33 9.71
CA LEU A 472 19.30 -3.21 9.34
C LEU A 472 18.59 -2.03 10.02
N HIS A 473 19.31 -1.21 10.78
CA HIS A 473 18.71 -0.09 11.49
C HIS A 473 18.08 0.89 10.49
N VAL A 474 16.86 1.32 10.77
CA VAL A 474 16.05 2.13 9.85
C VAL A 474 16.77 3.41 9.42
N PHE A 475 17.46 4.10 10.32
CA PHE A 475 18.24 5.29 9.96
C PHE A 475 19.40 5.04 8.98
N LEU A 476 20.06 3.87 9.04
CA LEU A 476 21.06 3.53 8.04
C LEU A 476 20.37 3.29 6.69
N PHE A 477 19.25 2.57 6.71
CA PHE A 477 18.45 2.27 5.54
C PHE A 477 17.92 3.54 4.84
N ASP A 478 17.38 4.49 5.61
CA ASP A 478 16.85 5.77 5.11
C ASP A 478 17.92 6.66 4.47
N ALA A 479 19.19 6.49 4.83
CA ALA A 479 20.30 7.17 4.17
C ALA A 479 20.66 6.57 2.80
N LEU A 480 20.34 5.30 2.55
CA LEU A 480 20.80 4.59 1.35
C LEU A 480 20.11 5.08 0.08
N THR A 481 18.79 5.29 0.09
CA THR A 481 18.08 5.70 -1.13
C THR A 481 18.46 7.11 -1.60
N PRO A 482 18.52 8.14 -0.71
CA PRO A 482 19.08 9.44 -1.07
C PRO A 482 20.51 9.34 -1.59
N LEU A 483 21.36 8.50 -0.98
CA LEU A 483 22.74 8.31 -1.42
C LEU A 483 22.81 7.69 -2.82
N MET A 484 22.04 6.64 -3.07
CA MET A 484 21.93 6.00 -4.39
C MET A 484 21.53 7.03 -5.45
N ASN A 485 20.54 7.88 -5.15
CA ASN A 485 20.07 8.92 -6.05
C ASN A 485 21.13 10.00 -6.29
N CYS A 486 21.86 10.42 -5.25
CA CYS A 486 23.01 11.31 -5.38
C CYS A 486 24.11 10.70 -6.29
N CYS A 487 24.46 9.44 -6.09
CA CYS A 487 25.44 8.74 -6.93
C CYS A 487 25.01 8.72 -8.40
N ARG A 488 23.74 8.37 -8.67
CA ARG A 488 23.16 8.39 -10.02
C ARG A 488 23.21 9.79 -10.64
N ALA A 489 22.76 10.81 -9.90
CA ALA A 489 22.76 12.21 -10.37
C ALA A 489 24.18 12.74 -10.67
N MET A 490 25.19 12.21 -10.00
CA MET A 490 26.59 12.57 -10.20
C MET A 490 27.32 11.68 -11.24
N GLY A 491 26.64 10.72 -11.85
CA GLY A 491 27.23 9.80 -12.83
C GLY A 491 28.10 8.70 -12.23
N ASP A 492 28.06 8.48 -10.91
CA ASP A 492 28.79 7.41 -10.23
C ASP A 492 27.96 6.11 -10.22
N ALA A 493 27.95 5.44 -11.36
CA ALA A 493 27.15 4.25 -11.57
C ALA A 493 27.57 3.06 -10.70
N GLU A 494 28.87 2.89 -10.42
CA GLU A 494 29.38 1.78 -9.62
C GLU A 494 28.93 1.88 -8.17
N GLU A 495 29.06 3.06 -7.58
CA GLU A 495 28.64 3.27 -6.19
C GLU A 495 27.12 3.20 -6.09
N GLY A 496 26.38 3.77 -7.05
CA GLY A 496 24.93 3.59 -7.14
C GLY A 496 24.52 2.11 -7.15
N LEU A 497 25.19 1.28 -7.96
CA LEU A 497 24.93 -0.16 -8.05
C LEU A 497 25.23 -0.89 -6.74
N ARG A 498 26.27 -0.47 -6.02
CA ARG A 498 26.63 -1.02 -4.71
C ARG A 498 25.55 -0.69 -3.68
N VAL A 499 25.11 0.57 -3.62
CA VAL A 499 24.09 1.04 -2.67
C VAL A 499 22.74 0.40 -2.96
N CYS A 500 22.30 0.35 -4.21
CA CYS A 500 21.01 -0.27 -4.59
C CYS A 500 20.95 -1.77 -4.24
N ARG A 501 22.08 -2.51 -4.40
CA ARG A 501 22.18 -3.90 -3.93
C ARG A 501 22.04 -4.02 -2.42
N LEU A 502 22.64 -3.11 -1.66
CA LEU A 502 22.53 -3.11 -0.21
C LEU A 502 21.09 -2.85 0.24
N ILE A 503 20.38 -1.92 -0.42
CA ILE A 503 18.96 -1.67 -0.16
C ILE A 503 18.15 -2.95 -0.33
N LEU A 504 18.28 -3.64 -1.47
CA LEU A 504 17.57 -4.90 -1.72
C LEU A 504 17.86 -5.96 -0.65
N GLN A 505 19.14 -6.14 -0.29
CA GLN A 505 19.54 -7.10 0.75
C GLN A 505 18.92 -6.80 2.11
N CYS A 506 18.76 -5.52 2.46
CA CYS A 506 18.09 -5.11 3.69
C CYS A 506 16.59 -5.38 3.60
N MET A 507 15.94 -4.95 2.50
CA MET A 507 14.48 -5.10 2.35
C MET A 507 14.03 -6.55 2.30
N GLU A 508 14.76 -7.43 1.62
CA GLU A 508 14.46 -8.87 1.55
C GLU A 508 14.45 -9.54 2.92
N LYS A 509 15.19 -9.01 3.90
CA LYS A 509 15.23 -9.52 5.27
C LYS A 509 14.09 -9.00 6.15
N VAL A 510 13.58 -7.80 5.85
CA VAL A 510 12.62 -7.10 6.71
C VAL A 510 11.18 -7.30 6.23
N LEU A 511 10.98 -7.39 4.91
CA LEU A 511 9.65 -7.54 4.34
C LEU A 511 9.18 -9.00 4.38
N PRO A 512 7.90 -9.26 4.72
CA PRO A 512 7.40 -10.62 4.96
C PRO A 512 7.18 -11.44 3.68
N GLY A 513 7.33 -10.85 2.50
CA GLY A 513 7.06 -11.51 1.23
C GLY A 513 7.16 -10.56 0.03
N PRO A 514 6.63 -10.97 -1.14
CA PRO A 514 6.59 -10.13 -2.33
C PRO A 514 5.88 -8.81 -2.08
N SER A 515 6.47 -7.71 -2.53
CA SER A 515 5.90 -6.38 -2.41
C SER A 515 6.22 -5.51 -3.62
N LEU A 516 5.41 -4.47 -3.81
CA LEU A 516 5.61 -3.49 -4.88
C LEU A 516 6.90 -2.66 -4.67
N GLU A 517 7.28 -2.42 -3.42
CA GLU A 517 8.51 -1.72 -3.05
C GLU A 517 9.75 -2.57 -3.43
N LEU A 518 9.72 -3.88 -3.18
CA LEU A 518 10.78 -4.80 -3.68
C LEU A 518 10.83 -4.81 -5.20
N ALA A 519 9.66 -4.82 -5.86
CA ALA A 519 9.60 -4.79 -7.32
C ALA A 519 10.32 -3.54 -7.88
N ASN A 520 10.17 -2.39 -7.23
CA ASN A 520 10.81 -1.14 -7.65
C ASN A 520 12.33 -1.22 -7.57
N PHE A 521 12.89 -1.71 -6.46
CA PHE A 521 14.35 -1.80 -6.36
C PHE A 521 14.95 -2.87 -7.27
N TYR A 522 14.25 -3.97 -7.54
CA TYR A 522 14.67 -4.91 -8.57
C TYR A 522 14.68 -4.27 -9.96
N PHE A 523 13.68 -3.44 -10.28
CA PHE A 523 13.63 -2.68 -11.52
C PHE A 523 14.79 -1.69 -11.60
N CYS A 524 14.95 -0.81 -10.61
CA CYS A 524 16.01 0.19 -10.56
C CYS A 524 17.38 -0.46 -10.70
N LEU A 525 17.67 -1.54 -9.95
CA LEU A 525 18.95 -2.22 -10.07
C LEU A 525 19.14 -2.86 -11.45
N GLY A 526 18.07 -3.40 -12.04
CA GLY A 526 18.08 -3.94 -13.40
C GLY A 526 18.48 -2.90 -14.44
N GLU A 527 17.86 -1.71 -14.39
CA GLU A 527 18.18 -0.58 -15.26
C GLU A 527 19.64 -0.16 -15.13
N MET A 528 20.15 -0.08 -13.90
CA MET A 528 21.55 0.26 -13.64
C MET A 528 22.53 -0.74 -14.26
N TYR A 529 22.20 -2.04 -14.25
CA TYR A 529 23.03 -3.04 -14.94
C TYR A 529 22.95 -2.93 -16.45
N LEU A 530 21.81 -2.53 -17.03
CA LEU A 530 21.68 -2.29 -18.47
C LEU A 530 22.49 -1.05 -18.90
N GLU A 531 22.39 0.04 -18.16
CA GLU A 531 23.22 1.25 -18.34
C GLU A 531 24.71 0.87 -18.30
N LYS A 532 25.13 0.08 -17.30
CA LYS A 532 26.50 -0.44 -17.20
C LYS A 532 26.88 -1.31 -18.40
N ALA A 533 25.98 -2.16 -18.90
CA ALA A 533 26.28 -3.02 -20.04
C ALA A 533 26.54 -2.21 -21.31
N GLN A 534 25.79 -1.13 -21.53
CA GLN A 534 25.96 -0.24 -22.68
C GLN A 534 27.29 0.53 -22.65
N ALA A 535 27.78 0.86 -21.45
CA ALA A 535 29.02 1.61 -21.25
C ALA A 535 30.29 0.76 -21.14
N SER A 536 30.19 -0.58 -21.24
CA SER A 536 31.30 -1.49 -20.92
C SER A 536 31.78 -2.35 -22.09
N SER A 537 32.96 -2.97 -21.94
CA SER A 537 33.50 -3.95 -22.90
C SER A 537 32.54 -5.14 -23.11
N PRO A 538 32.63 -5.88 -24.24
CA PRO A 538 31.71 -6.98 -24.53
C PRO A 538 31.62 -8.06 -23.45
N VAL A 539 32.72 -8.34 -22.75
CA VAL A 539 32.77 -9.31 -21.65
C VAL A 539 31.98 -8.83 -20.44
N ILE A 540 32.16 -7.57 -20.04
CA ILE A 540 31.44 -6.96 -18.92
C ILE A 540 29.97 -6.78 -19.29
N ALA A 541 29.68 -6.32 -20.51
CA ALA A 541 28.33 -6.18 -21.03
C ALA A 541 27.54 -7.49 -20.96
N LYS A 542 28.14 -8.62 -21.37
CA LYS A 542 27.52 -9.94 -21.26
C LYS A 542 27.16 -10.30 -19.82
N ARG A 543 28.06 -10.04 -18.85
CA ARG A 543 27.81 -10.31 -17.43
C ARG A 543 26.72 -9.40 -16.87
N SER A 544 26.77 -8.11 -17.17
CA SER A 544 25.77 -7.13 -16.73
C SER A 544 24.38 -7.43 -17.30
N ASN A 545 24.28 -7.80 -18.58
CA ASN A 545 23.02 -8.22 -19.20
C ASN A 545 22.42 -9.48 -18.55
N LYS A 546 23.27 -10.45 -18.15
CA LYS A 546 22.82 -11.61 -17.39
C LYS A 546 22.25 -11.21 -16.04
N GLN A 547 22.90 -10.28 -15.35
CA GLN A 547 22.44 -9.77 -14.06
C GLN A 547 21.12 -8.99 -14.19
N ALA A 548 21.03 -8.09 -15.18
CA ALA A 548 19.80 -7.36 -15.50
C ALA A 548 18.63 -8.30 -15.80
N SER A 549 18.87 -9.38 -16.54
CA SER A 549 17.84 -10.40 -16.84
C SER A 549 17.32 -11.10 -15.57
N TYR A 550 18.22 -11.44 -14.63
CA TYR A 550 17.84 -12.01 -13.34
C TYR A 550 17.01 -11.04 -12.49
N LEU A 551 17.39 -9.77 -12.46
CA LEU A 551 16.68 -8.73 -11.71
C LEU A 551 15.30 -8.44 -12.32
N LYS A 552 15.21 -8.39 -13.65
CA LYS A 552 13.95 -8.28 -14.38
C LYS A 552 13.00 -9.44 -14.06
N PHE A 553 13.52 -10.67 -13.99
CA PHE A 553 12.73 -11.84 -13.57
C PHE A 553 12.16 -11.66 -12.16
N ASN A 554 12.97 -11.20 -11.20
CA ASN A 554 12.51 -10.98 -9.83
C ASN A 554 11.51 -9.81 -9.73
N HIS A 555 11.75 -8.71 -10.44
CA HIS A 555 10.78 -7.61 -10.59
C HIS A 555 9.41 -8.13 -11.04
N PHE A 556 9.38 -8.95 -12.12
CA PHE A 556 8.13 -9.55 -12.60
C PHE A 556 7.51 -10.51 -11.59
N LYS A 557 8.31 -11.28 -10.86
CA LYS A 557 7.81 -12.15 -9.80
C LYS A 557 7.08 -11.35 -8.72
N MET A 558 7.64 -10.22 -8.30
CA MET A 558 7.03 -9.33 -7.30
C MET A 558 5.77 -8.65 -7.83
N GLN A 559 5.81 -8.11 -9.07
CA GLN A 559 4.64 -7.52 -9.71
C GLN A 559 3.51 -8.54 -9.91
N ARG A 560 3.82 -9.77 -10.32
CA ARG A 560 2.82 -10.82 -10.51
C ARG A 560 2.07 -11.16 -9.24
N ALA A 561 2.72 -11.09 -8.07
CA ALA A 561 2.03 -11.29 -6.79
C ALA A 561 0.98 -10.20 -6.52
N SER A 562 1.27 -8.96 -6.93
CA SER A 562 0.42 -7.79 -6.66
C SER A 562 -0.64 -7.53 -7.74
N PHE A 563 -0.26 -7.62 -9.01
CA PHE A 563 -1.12 -7.36 -10.17
C PHE A 563 -1.74 -8.62 -10.79
N GLY A 564 -1.15 -9.80 -10.58
CA GLY A 564 -1.56 -11.03 -11.26
C GLY A 564 -1.20 -11.06 -12.75
N LEU A 565 -1.88 -11.92 -13.53
CA LEU A 565 -1.88 -11.92 -15.00
C LEU A 565 -3.14 -11.17 -15.47
N ILE A 566 -3.03 -9.89 -15.82
CA ILE A 566 -4.17 -9.08 -16.25
C ILE A 566 -4.42 -9.33 -17.74
N GLY A 567 -5.63 -9.78 -18.11
CA GLY A 567 -5.95 -10.11 -19.52
C GLY A 567 -5.12 -11.25 -20.13
N GLY A 568 -4.46 -12.08 -19.31
CA GLY A 568 -3.55 -13.14 -19.76
C GLY A 568 -2.14 -12.66 -20.13
N LYS A 569 -1.81 -11.39 -19.89
CA LYS A 569 -0.47 -10.83 -19.98
C LYS A 569 -0.08 -10.19 -18.63
N LEU A 570 1.21 -10.13 -18.31
CA LEU A 570 1.66 -9.15 -17.32
C LEU A 570 1.53 -7.76 -17.96
N PRO A 571 1.36 -6.67 -17.18
CA PRO A 571 1.54 -5.33 -17.71
C PRO A 571 2.81 -5.31 -18.56
N GLU A 572 2.70 -4.96 -19.84
CA GLU A 572 3.87 -4.85 -20.71
C GLU A 572 4.71 -3.72 -20.11
N VAL A 573 5.86 -4.07 -19.52
CA VAL A 573 6.93 -3.10 -19.28
C VAL A 573 7.24 -2.53 -20.64
N GLN A 574 6.75 -1.31 -20.91
CA GLN A 574 7.05 -0.63 -22.16
C GLN A 574 8.56 -0.66 -22.37
N ASP A 575 8.97 -0.97 -23.60
CA ASP A 575 10.36 -1.13 -24.00
C ASP A 575 11.24 -0.01 -23.43
N PHE A 576 12.47 -0.37 -23.09
CA PHE A 576 13.56 0.38 -22.44
C PHE A 576 14.00 1.70 -23.11
N LYS A 577 13.11 2.40 -23.81
CA LYS A 577 13.38 3.61 -24.59
C LYS A 577 12.24 4.60 -24.41
N LEU A 578 12.33 5.46 -23.38
CA LEU A 578 11.78 6.83 -23.29
C LEU A 578 11.95 7.28 -21.82
N ARG A 579 12.40 8.48 -21.44
CA ARG A 579 12.92 9.66 -22.14
C ARG A 579 13.47 10.61 -21.06
N ALA A 580 14.58 11.27 -21.35
CA ALA A 580 15.32 12.22 -20.50
C ALA A 580 14.59 13.57 -20.24
N ASP A 581 13.25 13.60 -20.25
CA ASP A 581 12.46 14.85 -20.32
C ASP A 581 11.64 15.18 -19.04
N MET A 582 11.75 14.44 -17.94
CA MET A 582 11.08 14.77 -16.65
C MET A 582 11.83 15.81 -15.78
N LEU A 583 12.77 16.57 -16.34
CA LEU A 583 13.56 17.59 -15.64
C LEU A 583 12.79 18.90 -15.27
N ARG A 584 11.45 18.90 -15.23
CA ARG A 584 10.67 20.10 -14.86
C ARG A 584 9.41 19.77 -14.06
N ILE A 585 9.55 19.35 -12.80
CA ILE A 585 8.45 19.47 -11.82
C ILE A 585 8.99 20.24 -10.60
N ARG A 586 8.33 21.37 -10.34
CA ARG A 586 8.70 22.41 -9.38
C ARG A 586 8.51 21.93 -7.93
N SER A 587 9.44 22.38 -7.09
CA SER A 587 9.38 22.55 -5.63
C SER A 587 8.02 22.28 -4.96
N MET A 588 7.97 21.32 -4.05
CA MET A 588 7.08 21.37 -2.88
C MET A 588 7.96 21.37 -1.64
N GLN A 589 7.83 22.45 -0.87
CA GLN A 589 8.55 22.70 0.37
C GLN A 589 8.05 21.71 1.44
N VAL A 590 8.97 20.97 2.04
CA VAL A 590 8.74 20.29 3.32
C VAL A 590 9.07 21.29 4.42
N GLU A 591 8.06 22.04 4.86
CA GLU A 591 8.18 22.90 6.05
C GLU A 591 7.57 22.20 7.28
N ASN A 592 8.42 22.02 8.29
CA ASN A 592 8.11 21.92 9.72
C ASN A 592 7.27 20.73 10.21
N ILE A 593 7.96 19.62 10.54
CA ILE A 593 7.52 18.61 11.51
C ILE A 593 8.08 18.96 12.90
N VAL A 594 7.67 20.09 13.47
CA VAL A 594 7.63 20.32 14.93
C VAL A 594 6.55 21.36 15.16
N GLY A 595 5.37 20.93 15.62
CA GLY A 595 4.28 21.83 15.99
C GLY A 595 2.92 21.37 15.49
N GLY A 596 2.29 20.44 16.22
CA GLY A 596 0.84 20.36 16.36
C GLY A 596 -0.05 20.32 15.11
N LYS A 597 0.44 19.96 13.92
CA LYS A 597 -0.38 19.75 12.73
C LYS A 597 -0.80 18.29 12.64
N ALA A 598 -2.07 18.06 12.89
CA ALA A 598 -2.76 16.81 12.57
C ALA A 598 -2.78 16.60 11.05
N LEU A 599 -1.79 15.87 10.53
CA LEU A 599 -1.74 15.42 9.15
C LEU A 599 -1.75 13.88 9.15
N VAL A 600 -2.94 13.31 9.08
CA VAL A 600 -3.17 11.85 9.00
C VAL A 600 -2.95 11.30 7.58
N PHE A 601 -2.55 12.14 6.62
CA PHE A 601 -2.45 11.76 5.20
C PHE A 601 -1.04 11.59 4.64
N GLU A 602 0.03 11.84 5.41
CA GLU A 602 1.41 11.84 4.88
C GLU A 602 2.25 10.62 5.25
N CYS A 603 1.67 9.51 5.73
CA CYS A 603 2.51 8.40 6.16
C CYS A 603 3.03 7.45 5.07
N GLN A 604 2.97 7.86 3.80
CA GLN A 604 3.61 7.15 2.69
C GLN A 604 4.64 8.01 1.93
N LEU A 605 4.84 9.28 2.32
CA LEU A 605 5.71 10.22 1.60
C LEU A 605 7.20 9.83 1.63
N SER A 606 7.65 9.09 2.65
CA SER A 606 9.06 8.73 2.83
C SER A 606 9.63 7.89 1.67
N PHE A 607 8.77 7.15 0.95
CA PHE A 607 9.17 6.37 -0.22
C PHE A 607 8.98 7.13 -1.55
N GLU A 608 7.99 8.02 -1.62
CA GLU A 608 7.65 8.75 -2.85
C GLU A 608 8.75 9.72 -3.27
N ILE A 609 9.43 10.37 -2.32
CA ILE A 609 10.60 11.24 -2.61
C ILE A 609 11.79 10.43 -3.17
N ALA A 610 11.85 9.12 -2.89
CA ALA A 610 12.97 8.26 -3.23
C ALA A 610 12.88 7.65 -4.64
N CYS A 611 11.67 7.31 -5.12
CA CYS A 611 11.46 6.76 -6.46
C CYS A 611 11.03 7.80 -7.50
N THR A 612 10.34 8.89 -7.10
CA THR A 612 9.90 9.94 -8.05
C THR A 612 10.87 11.11 -8.21
N ALA A 613 12.08 10.98 -7.68
CA ALA A 613 13.19 11.90 -7.97
C ALA A 613 13.80 11.70 -9.38
N PHE A 614 13.18 10.87 -10.24
CA PHE A 614 13.52 10.66 -11.65
C PHE A 614 12.47 11.24 -12.59
#